data_AF-A0A7C5NGS1-F1
#
_entry.id   AF-A0A7C5NGS1-F1
#
_cell.length_a   1.000
_cell.length_b   1.000
_cell.length_c   1.000
_cell.angle_alpha   90.00
_cell.angle_beta   90.00
_cell.angle_gamma   90.00
#
_symmetry.space_group_name_H-M   'P 1'
#
loop_
_entity.id
_entity.type
_entity.pdbx_description
1 polymer ?
#
loop_
_entity_poly.entity_id
_entity_poly.type
_entity_poly.pdbx_seq_one_letter_code
_entity_poly.pdbx_strand_id
1 'polypeptide(L)'
;MANAISNIEKQFFFQKKAFTVFGILLLASLFISIASQQYYIAALPVVILLGFLAIVDFRKIFYLLIIFIPLSTEYVFPNGFGLDLPTEPLMLILMGIFFLFNIRHGKELKSDFFKHPLSLLLLLHVAWIFITAVTS
;
A
#
# COMPACT_ATOMS: atom_id res chain seq x y z
N MET A 1 7.44 -30.95 25.09
CA MET A 1 8.43 -30.99 24.00
C MET A 1 7.81 -31.42 22.67
N ALA A 2 7.09 -32.54 22.59
CA ALA A 2 6.44 -33.01 21.35
C ALA A 2 5.44 -32.02 20.71
N ASN A 3 4.61 -31.31 21.50
CA ASN A 3 3.68 -30.30 20.98
C ASN A 3 4.38 -29.08 20.35
N ALA A 4 5.55 -28.70 20.84
CA ALA A 4 6.31 -27.58 20.27
C ALA A 4 6.91 -27.94 18.90
N ILE A 5 7.45 -29.17 18.77
CA ILE A 5 8.01 -29.69 17.52
C ILE A 5 6.91 -29.82 16.46
N SER A 6 5.75 -30.40 16.82
CA SER A 6 4.56 -30.49 15.95
C SER A 6 4.08 -29.12 15.43
N ASN A 7 4.11 -28.08 16.28
CA ASN A 7 3.67 -26.75 15.88
C ASN A 7 4.66 -26.06 14.91
N ILE A 8 5.96 -26.28 15.12
CA ILE A 8 7.02 -25.80 14.22
C ILE A 8 6.91 -26.44 12.83
N GLU A 9 6.68 -27.75 12.76
CA GLU A 9 6.51 -28.46 11.50
C GLU A 9 5.28 -27.97 10.72
N LYS A 10 4.15 -27.76 11.41
CA LYS A 10 2.94 -27.18 10.80
C LYS A 10 3.20 -25.76 10.27
N GLN A 11 3.90 -24.93 11.03
CA GLN A 11 4.22 -23.56 10.61
C GLN A 11 5.16 -23.56 9.39
N PHE A 12 6.16 -24.44 9.36
CA PHE A 12 7.06 -24.58 8.22
C PHE A 12 6.35 -25.10 6.96
N PHE A 13 5.44 -26.08 7.12
CA PHE A 13 4.62 -26.59 6.02
C PHE A 13 3.72 -25.50 5.43
N PHE A 14 3.07 -24.70 6.29
CA PHE A 14 2.23 -23.58 5.85
C PHE A 14 3.04 -22.53 5.10
N GLN A 15 4.22 -22.14 5.61
CA GLN A 15 5.11 -21.19 4.93
C GLN A 15 5.56 -21.70 3.57
N LYS A 16 5.96 -22.98 3.48
CA LYS A 16 6.32 -23.61 2.19
C LYS A 16 5.16 -23.57 1.21
N LYS A 17 3.95 -23.96 1.65
CA LYS A 17 2.77 -23.96 0.77
C LYS A 17 2.43 -22.55 0.28
N ALA A 18 2.44 -21.56 1.17
CA ALA A 18 2.19 -20.16 0.82
C ALA A 18 3.24 -19.63 -0.19
N PHE A 19 4.52 -19.94 0.04
CA PHE A 19 5.61 -19.58 -0.88
C PHE A 19 5.43 -20.24 -2.25
N THR A 20 5.13 -21.54 -2.31
CA THR A 20 4.90 -22.24 -3.58
C THR A 20 3.70 -21.68 -4.34
N VAL A 21 2.58 -21.41 -3.66
CA VAL A 21 1.39 -20.82 -4.28
C VAL A 21 1.70 -19.43 -4.85
N PHE A 22 2.40 -18.59 -4.09
CA PHE A 22 2.80 -17.27 -4.57
C PHE A 22 3.79 -17.36 -5.73
N GLY A 23 4.75 -18.30 -5.68
CA GLY A 23 5.68 -18.55 -6.77
C GLY A 23 5.00 -18.99 -8.07
N ILE A 24 4.02 -19.90 -7.97
CA ILE A 24 3.20 -20.32 -9.12
C ILE A 24 2.41 -19.13 -9.67
N LEU A 25 1.78 -18.34 -8.80
CA LEU A 25 1.04 -17.14 -9.21
C LEU A 25 1.95 -16.15 -9.94
N LEU A 26 3.13 -15.87 -9.40
CA LEU A 26 4.10 -14.96 -10.01
C LEU A 26 4.51 -15.46 -11.40
N LEU A 27 4.90 -16.73 -11.52
CA LEU A 27 5.31 -17.31 -12.80
C LEU A 27 4.16 -17.28 -13.81
N ALA A 28 2.96 -17.73 -13.41
CA ALA A 28 1.78 -17.69 -14.27
C ALA A 28 1.47 -16.27 -14.75
N SER A 29 1.53 -15.29 -13.84
CA SER A 29 1.29 -13.88 -14.16
C SER A 29 2.29 -13.34 -15.19
N LEU A 30 3.58 -13.70 -15.05
CA LEU A 30 4.62 -13.32 -16.01
C LEU A 30 4.42 -13.99 -17.36
N PHE A 31 4.19 -15.31 -17.41
CA PHE A 31 3.99 -16.03 -18.67
C PHE A 31 2.75 -15.52 -19.42
N ILE A 32 1.65 -15.28 -18.72
CA ILE A 32 0.42 -14.72 -19.31
C ILE A 32 0.68 -13.30 -19.81
N SER A 33 1.38 -12.47 -19.03
CA SER A 33 1.71 -11.10 -19.42
C SER A 33 2.55 -11.06 -20.71
N ILE A 34 3.55 -11.92 -20.82
CA ILE A 34 4.40 -12.02 -22.02
C ILE A 34 3.61 -12.54 -23.22
N ALA A 35 2.82 -13.61 -23.03
CA ALA A 35 2.04 -14.22 -24.11
C ALA A 35 0.95 -13.28 -24.66
N SER A 36 0.34 -12.48 -23.79
CA SER A 36 -0.71 -11.52 -24.16
C SER A 36 -0.17 -10.13 -24.55
N GLN A 37 1.13 -9.88 -24.40
CA GLN A 37 1.77 -8.55 -24.54
C GLN A 37 1.16 -7.47 -23.62
N GLN A 38 0.46 -7.87 -22.56
CA GLN A 38 -0.16 -6.96 -21.59
C GLN A 38 0.70 -6.88 -20.33
N TYR A 39 1.58 -5.89 -20.24
CA TYR A 39 2.54 -5.73 -19.15
C TYR A 39 1.89 -5.49 -17.78
N TYR A 40 0.68 -4.93 -17.72
CA TYR A 40 -0.04 -4.68 -16.46
C TYR A 40 -0.35 -5.97 -15.69
N ILE A 41 -0.48 -7.11 -16.38
CA ILE A 41 -0.72 -8.41 -15.75
C ILE A 41 0.48 -8.82 -14.89
N ALA A 42 1.71 -8.44 -15.26
CA ALA A 42 2.89 -8.73 -14.45
C ALA A 42 2.86 -8.06 -13.06
N ALA A 43 2.09 -6.98 -12.89
CA ALA A 43 1.96 -6.27 -11.61
C ALA A 43 1.02 -6.98 -10.60
N LEU A 44 0.18 -7.91 -11.06
CA LEU A 44 -0.83 -8.59 -10.24
C LEU A 44 -0.28 -9.24 -8.95
N PRO A 45 0.81 -10.04 -8.96
CA PRO A 45 1.38 -10.60 -7.74
C PRO A 45 1.88 -9.52 -6.76
N VAL A 46 2.39 -8.38 -7.28
CA VAL A 46 2.84 -7.26 -6.45
C VAL A 46 1.65 -6.58 -5.78
N VAL A 47 0.56 -6.35 -6.51
CA VAL A 47 -0.68 -5.78 -5.96
C VAL A 47 -1.26 -6.67 -4.86
N ILE A 48 -1.28 -7.99 -5.06
CA ILE A 48 -1.76 -8.94 -4.05
C ILE A 48 -0.87 -8.91 -2.81
N LEU A 49 0.45 -8.86 -2.98
CA LEU A 49 1.40 -8.79 -1.88
C LEU A 49 1.23 -7.48 -1.07
N LEU A 50 1.08 -6.35 -1.75
CA LEU A 50 0.83 -5.06 -1.11
C LEU A 50 -0.53 -5.04 -0.39
N GLY A 51 -1.57 -5.61 -0.98
CA GLY A 51 -2.88 -5.76 -0.35
C GLY A 51 -2.84 -6.62 0.92
N PHE A 52 -2.10 -7.73 0.88
CA PHE A 52 -1.86 -8.55 2.07
C PHE A 52 -1.08 -7.77 3.15
N LEU A 53 -0.04 -7.04 2.74
CA LEU A 53 0.77 -6.23 3.64
C LEU A 53 -0.04 -5.11 4.30
N ALA A 54 -0.99 -4.52 3.57
CA ALA A 54 -1.88 -3.48 4.08
C ALA A 54 -2.75 -3.98 5.24
N ILE A 55 -3.21 -5.24 5.16
CA ILE A 55 -4.05 -5.86 6.18
C ILE A 55 -3.22 -6.31 7.39
N VAL A 56 -2.04 -6.88 7.15
CA VAL A 56 -1.21 -7.47 8.21
C VAL A 56 -0.40 -6.42 8.95
N ASP A 57 0.28 -5.51 8.23
CA ASP A 57 1.15 -4.49 8.81
C ASP A 57 1.40 -3.34 7.82
N PHE A 58 0.50 -2.36 7.82
CA PHE A 58 0.59 -1.18 6.95
C PHE A 58 1.88 -0.35 7.17
N ARG A 59 2.55 -0.47 8.32
CA ARG A 59 3.82 0.24 8.58
C ARG A 59 4.91 -0.17 7.60
N LYS A 60 4.89 -1.41 7.14
CA LYS A 60 5.86 -1.89 6.13
C LYS A 60 5.66 -1.17 4.79
N ILE A 61 4.40 -0.88 4.42
CA ILE A 61 4.09 -0.06 3.23
C ILE A 61 4.60 1.37 3.43
N PHE A 62 4.43 1.94 4.61
CA PHE A 62 4.96 3.26 4.94
C PHE A 62 6.49 3.34 4.84
N TYR A 63 7.21 2.35 5.36
CA TYR A 63 8.67 2.30 5.22
C TYR A 63 9.10 2.07 3.76
N LEU A 64 8.37 1.24 3.01
CA LEU A 64 8.60 1.04 1.58
C LEU A 64 8.44 2.36 0.82
N LEU A 65 7.42 3.15 1.17
CA LEU A 65 7.22 4.48 0.61
C LEU A 65 8.44 5.36 0.85
N ILE A 66 8.92 5.46 2.10
CA ILE A 66 10.10 6.29 2.43
C ILE A 66 11.33 5.89 1.60
N ILE A 67 11.54 4.58 1.40
CA ILE A 67 12.65 4.07 0.57
C ILE A 67 12.51 4.50 -0.89
N PHE A 68 11.27 4.57 -1.41
CA PHE A 68 11.02 4.94 -2.79
C PHE A 68 10.92 6.45 -3.05
N ILE A 69 10.80 7.30 -2.02
CA ILE A 69 10.82 8.76 -2.19
C ILE A 69 12.01 9.24 -3.06
N PRO A 70 13.28 8.89 -2.77
CA PRO A 70 14.41 9.36 -3.59
C PRO A 70 14.50 8.70 -4.97
N LEU A 71 13.80 7.59 -5.19
CA LEU A 71 13.76 6.86 -6.45
C LEU A 71 12.52 7.19 -7.28
N SER A 72 11.67 8.08 -6.79
CA SER A 72 10.43 8.45 -7.44
C SER A 72 10.72 9.13 -8.78
N THR A 73 10.07 8.67 -9.83
CA THR A 73 10.16 9.27 -11.16
C THR A 73 8.78 9.65 -11.65
N GLU A 74 8.68 10.83 -12.25
CA GLU A 74 7.46 11.26 -12.90
C GLU A 74 7.26 10.46 -14.19
N TYR A 75 6.10 9.85 -14.33
CA TYR A 75 5.66 9.20 -15.55
C TYR A 75 4.47 9.94 -16.13
N VAL A 76 4.65 10.53 -17.31
CA VAL A 76 3.60 11.24 -18.03
C VAL A 76 2.92 10.28 -19.00
N PHE A 77 1.66 9.99 -18.74
CA PHE A 77 0.80 9.18 -19.59
C PHE A 77 0.46 9.93 -20.90
N PRO A 78 0.10 9.21 -21.99
CA PRO A 78 -0.19 9.81 -23.30
C PRO A 78 -1.31 10.87 -23.32
N ASN A 79 -2.16 10.89 -22.30
CA ASN A 79 -3.24 11.85 -22.11
C ASN A 79 -2.81 13.13 -21.35
N GLY A 80 -1.51 13.29 -21.06
CA GLY A 80 -0.96 14.42 -20.31
C GLY A 80 -1.09 14.29 -18.78
N PHE A 81 -1.56 13.15 -18.27
CA PHE A 81 -1.61 12.89 -16.84
C PHE A 81 -0.21 12.47 -16.35
N GLY A 82 0.39 13.23 -15.44
CA GLY A 82 1.66 12.89 -14.77
C GLY A 82 1.38 12.14 -13.47
N LEU A 83 2.13 11.06 -13.21
CA LEU A 83 2.09 10.33 -11.95
C LEU A 83 3.51 9.97 -11.49
N ASP A 84 3.82 10.22 -10.23
CA ASP A 84 5.07 9.87 -9.57
C ASP A 84 5.08 8.38 -9.18
N LEU A 85 5.77 7.58 -9.97
CA LEU A 85 5.90 6.14 -9.75
C LEU A 85 7.20 5.80 -9.01
N PRO A 86 7.18 4.89 -8.01
CA PRO A 86 6.04 4.13 -7.47
C PRO A 86 5.36 4.81 -6.26
N THR A 87 5.74 6.04 -5.92
CA THR A 87 5.39 6.66 -4.63
C THR A 87 3.91 7.05 -4.53
N GLU A 88 3.31 7.60 -5.57
CA GLU A 88 1.89 7.98 -5.56
C GLU A 88 0.94 6.80 -5.39
N PRO A 89 1.10 5.66 -6.11
CA PRO A 89 0.32 4.47 -5.83
C PRO A 89 0.42 4.01 -4.37
N LEU A 90 1.62 4.05 -3.77
CA LEU A 90 1.83 3.70 -2.37
C LEU A 90 1.14 4.70 -1.41
N MET A 91 1.20 6.01 -1.71
CA MET A 91 0.49 7.04 -0.96
C MET A 91 -1.02 6.82 -0.98
N LEU A 92 -1.59 6.52 -2.16
CA LEU A 92 -3.03 6.25 -2.30
C LEU A 92 -3.46 5.02 -1.50
N ILE A 93 -2.65 3.96 -1.48
CA ILE A 93 -2.91 2.77 -0.67
C ILE A 93 -2.91 3.13 0.83
N LEU A 94 -1.89 3.85 1.31
CA LEU A 94 -1.81 4.28 2.72
C LEU A 94 -2.96 5.21 3.11
N MET A 95 -3.34 6.14 2.23
CA MET A 95 -4.49 7.02 2.41
C MET A 95 -5.78 6.20 2.55
N GLY A 96 -6.00 5.21 1.68
CA GLY A 96 -7.15 4.31 1.77
C GLY A 96 -7.17 3.52 3.09
N ILE A 97 -6.02 2.98 3.51
CA ILE A 97 -5.88 2.29 4.81
C ILE A 97 -6.23 3.23 5.97
N PHE A 98 -5.75 4.48 5.93
CA PHE A 98 -6.06 5.48 6.96
C PHE A 98 -7.56 5.75 7.06
N PHE A 99 -8.25 5.94 5.92
CA PHE A 99 -9.71 6.12 5.92
C PHE A 99 -10.45 4.89 6.46
N LEU A 100 -10.08 3.68 6.04
CA LEU A 100 -10.67 2.46 6.55
C LEU A 100 -10.45 2.29 8.06
N PHE A 101 -9.25 2.60 8.54
CA PHE A 101 -8.92 2.59 9.95
C PHE A 101 -9.75 3.61 10.74
N ASN A 102 -9.91 4.82 10.19
CA ASN A 102 -10.71 5.89 10.79
C ASN A 102 -12.20 5.52 10.86
N ILE A 103 -12.77 4.88 9.82
CA ILE A 103 -14.16 4.42 9.86
C ILE A 103 -14.37 3.37 10.97
N ARG A 104 -13.39 2.48 11.18
CA ARG A 104 -13.47 1.40 12.19
C ARG A 104 -13.22 1.88 13.61
N HIS A 105 -12.22 2.73 13.82
CA HIS A 105 -11.74 3.14 15.16
C HIS A 105 -11.90 4.64 15.43
N GLY A 106 -12.65 5.37 14.59
CA GLY A 106 -12.74 6.83 14.67
C GLY A 106 -13.29 7.35 15.99
N LYS A 107 -14.09 6.53 16.70
CA LYS A 107 -14.58 6.86 18.05
C LYS A 107 -13.48 6.82 19.13
N GLU A 108 -12.40 6.09 18.88
CA GLU A 108 -11.24 5.98 19.77
C GLU A 108 -10.20 7.08 19.50
N LEU A 109 -10.34 7.82 18.38
CA LEU A 109 -9.51 8.99 18.10
C LEU A 109 -9.86 10.10 19.09
N LYS A 110 -8.99 10.27 20.09
CA LYS A 110 -9.12 11.33 21.07
C LYS A 110 -9.14 12.68 20.36
N SER A 111 -10.08 13.54 20.75
CA SER A 111 -10.18 14.91 20.22
C SER A 111 -8.88 15.72 20.39
N ASP A 112 -8.02 15.33 21.33
CA ASP A 112 -6.70 15.91 21.58
C ASP A 112 -5.77 15.80 20.37
N PHE A 113 -5.93 14.76 19.52
CA PHE A 113 -5.15 14.61 18.30
C PHE A 113 -5.37 15.77 17.33
N PHE A 114 -6.62 16.22 17.17
CA PHE A 114 -6.97 17.34 16.30
C PHE A 114 -6.59 18.70 16.88
N LYS A 115 -6.43 18.80 18.20
CA LYS A 115 -5.97 20.01 18.89
C LYS A 115 -4.46 20.19 18.87
N HIS A 116 -3.72 19.16 18.44
CA HIS A 116 -2.27 19.26 18.34
C HIS A 116 -1.88 20.35 17.32
N PRO A 117 -0.91 21.24 17.63
CA PRO A 117 -0.55 22.36 16.76
C PRO A 117 -0.21 21.94 15.33
N LEU A 118 0.48 20.81 15.18
CA LEU A 118 0.82 20.25 13.86
C LEU A 118 -0.44 19.81 13.07
N SER A 119 -1.40 19.19 13.74
CA SER A 119 -2.66 18.77 13.10
C SER A 119 -3.47 19.97 12.65
N LEU A 120 -3.53 21.04 13.46
CA LEU A 120 -4.20 22.29 13.11
C LEU A 120 -3.53 22.98 11.91
N LEU A 121 -2.20 23.01 11.87
CA LEU A 121 -1.45 23.59 10.76
C LEU A 121 -1.68 22.82 9.45
N LEU A 122 -1.70 21.49 9.52
CA LEU A 122 -2.03 20.65 8.37
C LEU A 122 -3.47 20.87 7.89
N LEU A 123 -4.44 20.90 8.81
CA LEU A 123 -5.85 21.16 8.48
C LEU A 123 -6.04 22.55 7.86
N LEU A 124 -5.34 23.57 8.39
CA LEU A 124 -5.35 24.92 7.83
C LEU A 124 -4.79 24.92 6.40
N HIS A 125 -3.69 24.20 6.16
CA HIS A 125 -3.10 24.10 4.83
C HIS A 125 -4.03 23.41 3.82
N VAL A 126 -4.67 22.30 4.22
CA VAL A 126 -5.67 21.61 3.38
C VAL A 126 -6.90 22.50 3.12
N ALA A 127 -7.38 23.22 4.14
CA ALA A 127 -8.47 24.17 4.00
C ALA A 127 -8.10 25.31 3.02
N TRP A 128 -6.86 25.80 3.09
CA TRP A 128 -6.35 26.79 2.15
C TRP A 128 -6.32 26.27 0.72
N ILE A 129 -5.77 25.07 0.49
CA ILE A 129 -5.77 24.41 -0.82
C ILE A 129 -7.20 24.34 -1.36
N PHE A 130 -8.16 23.89 -0.54
CA PHE A 130 -9.57 23.80 -0.93
C PHE A 130 -10.16 25.16 -1.34
N ILE A 131 -9.94 26.21 -0.54
CA ILE A 131 -10.42 27.58 -0.86
C ILE A 131 -9.84 28.05 -2.19
N THR A 132 -8.53 27.89 -2.39
CA THR A 132 -7.88 28.31 -3.64
C THR A 132 -8.35 27.51 -4.84
N ALA A 133 -8.60 26.20 -4.69
CA ALA A 133 -9.08 25.35 -5.78
C ALA A 133 -10.51 25.67 -6.21
N VAL A 134 -11.36 26.17 -5.30
CA VAL A 134 -12.73 26.61 -5.63
C VAL A 134 -12.76 28.01 -6.23
N THR A 135 -11.75 28.84 -5.95
CA THR A 135 -11.72 30.26 -6.37
C THR A 135 -10.96 30.51 -7.67
N SER A 136 -10.04 29.62 -8.07
CA SER A 136 -9.31 29.65 -9.36
C SER A 136 -10.08 28.94 -10.47
#